data_AF-A5ALJ1-F1
#
_entry.id   AF-A5ALJ1-F1
#
_cell.length_a   1.000
_cell.length_b   1.000
_cell.length_c   1.000
_cell.angle_alpha   90.00
_cell.angle_beta   90.00
_cell.angle_gamma   90.00
#
_symmetry.space_group_name_H-M   'P 1'
#
loop_
_entity.id
_entity.type
_entity.pdbx_description
1 polymer ?
#
loop_
_entity_poly.entity_id
_entity_poly.type
_entity_poly.pdbx_seq_one_letter_code
_entity_poly.pdbx_strand_id
1 'polypeptide(L)'
;MRVAYTAADFIDRGNHMTPTRSPREHISAKWREIHGQFNWESLMDPLHPWLRREIVKYGEFSQATYDAFDYDSFSDFCGSCRHNRHKLFDELHLTKHGYKVTKYIYAMTNIDVPSCDNEFQRIGRRDIVVAWRGTVAPSEWLSDIKASLEQIGEGGVKVMEEVKRLLEFFKGRGEEVSLTITGHSQGGALALLNAYEAASSLPDLDHISVISFGAPRVGNIAFRDKMNEMGVKILRVVVKQDIVPKLPGIICNKILCQIHALTRRLKWVYRHIGSELKLDVIVSLLEARI
;
A
#
# COMPACT_ATOMS: atom_id res chain seq x y z
N MET A 1 -8.16 7.78 25.60
CA MET A 1 -8.45 8.68 24.46
C MET A 1 -7.29 8.46 23.48
N ARG A 2 -7.50 7.85 22.30
CA ARG A 2 -6.39 7.55 21.37
C ARG A 2 -5.73 8.86 20.95
N VAL A 3 -4.40 8.96 21.12
CA VAL A 3 -3.65 10.16 20.73
C VAL A 3 -3.76 10.31 19.21
N ALA A 4 -4.13 11.50 18.74
CA ALA A 4 -4.13 11.80 17.31
C ALA A 4 -2.70 12.10 16.89
N TYR A 5 -2.10 11.26 16.04
CA TYR A 5 -0.79 11.53 15.45
C TYR A 5 -0.90 12.61 14.39
N THR A 6 0.17 13.35 14.16
CA THR A 6 0.24 14.40 13.15
C THR A 6 1.27 14.03 12.09
N ALA A 7 1.30 14.76 10.97
CA ALA A 7 2.35 14.53 9.96
C ALA A 7 3.75 14.77 10.55
N ALA A 8 3.86 15.66 11.53
CA ALA A 8 5.11 15.98 12.21
C ALA A 8 5.69 14.81 13.03
N ASP A 9 4.86 13.83 13.41
CA ASP A 9 5.32 12.61 14.10
C ASP A 9 6.08 11.65 13.18
N PHE A 10 6.01 11.87 11.86
CA PHE A 10 6.70 11.08 10.84
C PHE A 10 7.90 11.82 10.23
N ILE A 11 8.07 13.10 10.55
CA ILE A 11 9.24 13.88 10.14
C ILE A 11 10.45 13.41 10.93
N ASP A 12 11.55 13.16 10.23
CA ASP A 12 12.84 12.90 10.84
C ASP A 12 13.34 14.12 11.61
N ARG A 13 13.52 13.98 12.92
CA ARG A 13 14.17 14.99 13.75
C ARG A 13 15.57 14.55 14.18
N GLY A 14 16.10 13.46 13.61
CA GLY A 14 17.42 12.91 13.95
C GLY A 14 17.51 12.33 15.37
N ASN A 15 16.36 12.06 16.01
CA ASN A 15 16.32 11.54 17.38
C ASN A 15 15.78 10.09 17.44
N HIS A 16 15.91 9.43 18.59
CA HIS A 16 15.50 8.03 18.79
C HIS A 16 13.99 7.79 18.58
N MET A 17 13.18 8.84 18.65
CA MET A 17 11.73 8.78 18.44
C MET A 17 11.32 8.92 16.96
N THR A 18 12.18 9.49 16.10
CA THR A 18 11.87 9.76 14.68
C THR A 18 12.95 9.26 13.72
N PRO A 19 13.50 8.04 13.84
CA PRO A 19 14.72 7.73 13.14
C PRO A 19 14.41 7.37 11.68
N THR A 20 14.94 8.12 10.72
CA THR A 20 14.88 7.78 9.28
C THR A 20 15.70 6.58 8.88
N ARG A 21 16.68 6.24 9.71
CA ARG A 21 17.48 5.04 9.54
C ARG A 21 16.84 3.94 10.36
N SER A 22 16.54 2.82 9.72
CA SER A 22 16.28 1.56 10.42
C SER A 22 17.35 1.37 11.49
N PRO A 23 17.02 0.91 12.72
CA PRO A 23 18.06 0.61 13.68
C PRO A 23 18.95 -0.48 13.03
N ARG A 24 20.23 -0.53 13.40
CA ARG A 24 21.09 -1.69 13.10
C ARG A 24 20.58 -3.00 13.75
N GLU A 25 19.44 -2.94 14.44
CA GLU A 25 18.85 -4.04 15.18
C GLU A 25 18.21 -5.04 14.22
N HIS A 26 18.50 -6.30 14.48
CA HIS A 26 17.92 -7.42 13.78
C HIS A 26 16.45 -7.57 14.19
N ILE A 27 15.52 -7.23 13.28
CA ILE A 27 14.08 -7.27 13.57
C ILE A 27 13.42 -8.60 13.19
N SER A 28 14.21 -9.62 12.80
CA SER A 28 13.68 -10.90 12.32
C SER A 28 12.75 -11.60 13.31
N ALA A 29 13.03 -11.51 14.62
CA ALA A 29 12.18 -12.14 15.63
C ALA A 29 10.81 -11.44 15.76
N LYS A 30 10.67 -10.21 15.25
CA LYS A 30 9.50 -9.35 15.44
C LYS A 30 8.83 -8.92 14.14
N TRP A 31 9.31 -9.37 12.98
CA TRP A 31 8.77 -8.93 11.69
C TRP A 31 7.27 -9.24 11.58
N ARG A 32 6.82 -10.39 12.11
CA ARG A 32 5.40 -10.79 12.08
C ARG A 32 4.51 -9.81 12.85
N GLU A 33 4.96 -9.36 14.02
CA GLU A 33 4.27 -8.34 14.83
C GLU A 33 4.21 -7.01 14.08
N ILE A 34 5.36 -6.56 13.53
CA ILE A 34 5.48 -5.32 12.77
C ILE A 34 4.60 -5.32 11.51
N HIS A 35 4.36 -6.47 10.90
CA HIS A 35 3.46 -6.64 9.76
C HIS A 35 2.06 -7.14 10.15
N GLY A 36 1.66 -6.98 11.41
CA GLY A 36 0.25 -7.05 11.80
C GLY A 36 -0.25 -8.42 12.25
N GLN A 37 0.62 -9.33 12.69
CA GLN A 37 0.22 -10.60 13.32
C GLN A 37 -0.87 -10.38 14.38
N PHE A 38 -0.71 -9.33 15.20
CA PHE A 38 -1.65 -8.90 16.26
C PHE A 38 -2.36 -7.58 15.91
N ASN A 39 -2.65 -7.35 14.62
CA ASN A 39 -3.38 -6.17 14.13
C ASN A 39 -2.80 -4.81 14.60
N TRP A 40 -1.49 -4.77 14.88
CA TRP A 40 -0.74 -3.60 15.35
C TRP A 40 -1.22 -3.00 16.68
N GLU A 41 -2.00 -3.73 17.48
CA GLU A 41 -2.62 -3.20 18.71
C GLU A 41 -1.59 -2.63 19.70
N SER A 42 -0.44 -3.31 19.87
CA SER A 42 0.68 -2.90 20.73
C SER A 42 1.57 -1.81 20.12
N LEU A 43 1.44 -1.54 18.82
CA LEU A 43 2.37 -0.70 18.06
C LEU A 43 1.79 0.67 17.67
N MET A 44 0.48 0.86 17.82
CA MET A 44 -0.22 2.06 17.36
C MET A 44 -0.39 3.14 18.44
N ASP A 45 -0.33 2.82 19.74
CA ASP A 45 -0.56 3.80 20.82
C ASP A 45 0.27 3.47 22.08
N PRO A 46 1.44 4.10 22.28
CA PRO A 46 2.09 5.09 21.41
C PRO A 46 2.66 4.48 20.11
N LEU A 47 2.78 5.28 19.05
CA LEU A 47 3.25 4.82 17.74
C LEU A 47 4.71 4.37 17.85
N HIS A 48 4.89 3.05 17.77
CA HIS A 48 6.19 2.41 17.92
C HIS A 48 7.12 2.81 16.77
N PRO A 49 8.39 3.16 17.03
CA PRO A 49 9.34 3.59 15.98
C PRO A 49 9.52 2.58 14.84
N TRP A 50 9.40 1.27 15.10
CA TRP A 50 9.45 0.25 14.04
C TRP A 50 8.25 0.35 13.09
N LEU A 51 7.03 0.48 13.63
CA LEU A 51 5.84 0.64 12.80
C LEU A 51 5.85 1.96 12.03
N ARG A 52 6.28 3.05 12.68
CA ARG A 52 6.46 4.35 12.03
C ARG A 52 7.34 4.24 10.78
N ARG A 53 8.49 3.55 10.88
CA ARG A 53 9.42 3.37 9.77
C ARG A 53 8.84 2.54 8.63
N GLU A 54 8.14 1.45 8.93
CA GLU A 54 7.48 0.65 7.89
C GLU A 54 6.40 1.47 7.17
N ILE A 55 5.61 2.25 7.91
CA ILE A 55 4.64 3.18 7.34
C ILE A 55 5.33 4.18 6.39
N VAL A 56 6.43 4.80 6.81
CA VAL A 56 7.20 5.72 5.94
C VAL A 56 7.71 5.00 4.70
N LYS A 57 8.30 3.80 4.86
CA LYS A 57 8.85 3.00 3.75
C LYS A 57 7.80 2.69 2.69
N TYR A 58 6.65 2.14 3.07
CA TYR A 58 5.59 1.83 2.10
C TYR A 58 4.91 3.08 1.54
N GLY A 59 4.91 4.18 2.30
CA GLY A 59 4.50 5.49 1.81
C GLY A 59 5.44 6.01 0.72
N GLU A 60 6.76 5.94 0.94
CA GLU A 60 7.79 6.31 -0.04
C GLU A 60 7.74 5.40 -1.28
N PHE A 61 7.45 4.11 -1.15
CA PHE A 61 7.23 3.23 -2.30
C PHE A 61 5.96 3.59 -3.08
N SER A 62 4.87 3.93 -2.39
CA SER A 62 3.66 4.44 -3.05
C SER A 62 3.95 5.76 -3.78
N GLN A 63 4.68 6.68 -3.17
CA GLN A 63 5.06 7.96 -3.74
C GLN A 63 5.99 7.81 -4.96
N ALA A 64 6.95 6.88 -4.89
CA ALA A 64 7.86 6.57 -5.99
C ALA A 64 7.13 6.20 -7.29
N THR A 65 5.94 5.60 -7.18
CA THR A 65 5.11 5.29 -8.36
C THR A 65 4.55 6.53 -9.05
N TYR A 66 4.38 7.64 -8.34
CA TYR A 66 4.01 8.93 -8.92
C TYR A 66 5.24 9.66 -9.44
N ASP A 67 6.30 9.75 -8.64
CA ASP A 67 7.51 10.52 -8.99
C ASP A 67 8.17 10.00 -10.28
N ALA A 68 8.13 8.68 -10.46
CA ALA A 68 8.71 8.01 -11.61
C ALA A 68 7.83 8.04 -12.86
N PHE A 69 6.55 8.40 -12.76
CA PHE A 69 5.61 8.28 -13.88
C PHE A 69 5.69 9.48 -14.81
N ASP A 70 5.67 9.20 -16.11
CA ASP A 70 5.61 10.25 -17.11
C ASP A 70 4.18 10.73 -17.39
N TYR A 71 3.86 11.91 -16.85
CA TYR A 71 2.56 12.57 -17.01
C TYR A 71 2.47 13.47 -18.24
N ASP A 72 3.58 13.72 -18.93
CA ASP A 72 3.58 14.65 -20.04
C ASP A 72 2.86 14.02 -21.24
N SER A 73 1.65 14.47 -21.55
CA SER A 73 0.86 13.99 -22.69
C SER A 73 1.53 14.22 -24.04
N PHE A 74 2.53 15.11 -24.10
CA PHE A 74 3.31 15.38 -25.30
C PHE A 74 4.60 14.56 -25.39
N SER A 75 4.94 13.81 -24.34
CA SER A 75 6.07 12.88 -24.34
C SER A 75 5.71 11.62 -25.12
N ASP A 76 6.62 11.16 -25.98
CA ASP A 76 6.53 9.84 -26.64
C ASP A 76 6.50 8.68 -25.61
N PHE A 77 6.91 8.94 -24.38
CA PHE A 77 6.95 8.00 -23.26
C PHE A 77 5.86 8.25 -22.22
N CYS A 78 4.88 9.11 -22.52
CA CYS A 78 3.71 9.34 -21.67
C CYS A 78 3.11 8.02 -21.20
N GLY A 79 2.88 7.88 -19.90
CA GLY A 79 2.31 6.67 -19.32
C GLY A 79 3.32 5.64 -18.83
N SER A 80 4.62 5.85 -19.07
CA SER A 80 5.70 4.94 -18.67
C SER A 80 6.48 5.43 -17.44
N CYS A 81 7.43 4.61 -16.96
CA CYS A 81 8.38 5.04 -15.94
C CYS A 81 9.56 5.75 -16.59
N ARG A 82 9.88 6.94 -16.10
CA ARG A 82 11.03 7.78 -16.52
C ARG A 82 12.38 7.17 -16.17
N HIS A 83 12.40 6.28 -15.19
CA HIS A 83 13.62 5.72 -14.63
C HIS A 83 13.80 4.27 -15.08
N ASN A 84 15.05 3.87 -15.33
CA ASN A 84 15.36 2.46 -15.49
C ASN A 84 15.14 1.74 -14.15
N ARG A 85 14.54 0.54 -14.17
CA ARG A 85 14.27 -0.24 -12.94
C ARG A 85 15.49 -0.46 -12.04
N HIS A 86 16.69 -0.56 -12.63
CA HIS A 86 17.93 -0.75 -11.86
C HIS A 86 18.44 0.53 -11.21
N LYS A 87 17.96 1.69 -11.67
CA LYS A 87 18.33 3.01 -11.18
C LYS A 87 17.22 3.72 -10.41
N LEU A 88 15.98 3.23 -10.46
CA LEU A 88 14.83 3.87 -9.81
C LEU A 88 15.11 4.29 -8.37
N PHE A 89 15.62 3.37 -7.55
CA PHE A 89 15.88 3.69 -6.15
C PHE A 89 17.11 4.57 -5.95
N ASP A 90 18.08 4.57 -6.86
CA ASP A 90 19.20 5.51 -6.82
C ASP A 90 18.71 6.93 -7.16
N GLU A 91 17.96 7.05 -8.25
CA GLU A 91 17.45 8.31 -8.82
C GLU A 91 16.38 8.95 -7.91
N LEU A 92 15.62 8.15 -7.17
CA LEU A 92 14.65 8.63 -6.17
C LEU A 92 15.20 8.66 -4.73
N HIS A 93 16.48 8.36 -4.53
CA HIS A 93 17.13 8.35 -3.21
C HIS A 93 16.48 7.39 -2.17
N LEU A 94 16.00 6.24 -2.63
CA LEU A 94 15.33 5.20 -1.85
C LEU A 94 16.21 3.96 -1.56
N THR A 95 17.50 4.01 -1.92
CA THR A 95 18.48 2.92 -1.69
C THR A 95 18.59 2.48 -0.24
N LYS A 96 18.29 3.39 0.71
CA LYS A 96 18.26 3.15 2.16
C LYS A 96 17.36 1.98 2.58
N HIS A 97 16.39 1.61 1.75
CA HIS A 97 15.47 0.51 2.03
C HIS A 97 15.99 -0.85 1.59
N GLY A 98 17.04 -0.92 0.77
CA GLY A 98 17.67 -2.17 0.31
C GLY A 98 16.77 -3.12 -0.51
N TYR A 99 15.72 -2.59 -1.13
CA TYR A 99 14.91 -3.31 -2.12
C TYR A 99 15.53 -3.17 -3.52
N LYS A 100 15.10 -4.02 -4.46
CA LYS A 100 15.42 -3.91 -5.89
C LYS A 100 14.14 -4.05 -6.70
N VAL A 101 13.94 -3.18 -7.68
CA VAL A 101 12.81 -3.28 -8.60
C VAL A 101 13.03 -4.46 -9.53
N THR A 102 12.08 -5.41 -9.52
CA THR A 102 12.13 -6.60 -10.36
C THR A 102 11.51 -6.31 -11.74
N LYS A 103 10.34 -5.69 -11.71
CA LYS A 103 9.48 -5.51 -12.87
C LYS A 103 8.60 -4.28 -12.70
N TYR A 104 8.43 -3.55 -13.79
CA TYR A 104 7.32 -2.62 -13.93
C TYR A 104 6.16 -3.34 -14.59
N ILE A 105 4.98 -3.22 -14.01
CA ILE A 105 3.80 -3.86 -14.54
C ILE A 105 2.97 -2.78 -15.20
N TYR A 106 3.10 -2.73 -16.51
CA TYR A 106 2.17 -2.04 -17.40
C TYR A 106 1.24 -3.08 -18.02
N ALA A 107 0.21 -2.63 -18.73
CA ALA A 107 -0.59 -3.53 -19.55
C ALA A 107 0.21 -4.26 -20.66
N MET A 108 1.55 -4.13 -20.79
CA MET A 108 2.42 -4.95 -21.65
C MET A 108 3.82 -5.26 -21.04
N THR A 109 4.52 -6.26 -21.62
CA THR A 109 5.47 -7.21 -20.99
C THR A 109 6.97 -6.87 -21.06
N ASN A 110 7.74 -7.25 -20.01
CA ASN A 110 8.98 -8.07 -20.11
C ASN A 110 9.49 -8.55 -18.74
N ILE A 111 10.17 -9.71 -18.70
CA ILE A 111 10.54 -10.48 -17.48
C ILE A 111 12.03 -10.31 -17.17
N ASP A 112 12.38 -10.17 -15.88
CA ASP A 112 13.73 -10.45 -15.41
C ASP A 112 13.76 -10.90 -13.94
N VAL A 113 14.77 -11.68 -13.56
CA VAL A 113 14.89 -12.31 -12.24
C VAL A 113 15.90 -11.54 -11.39
N PRO A 114 15.56 -11.04 -10.18
CA PRO A 114 16.52 -10.35 -9.33
C PRO A 114 17.32 -11.29 -8.45
N SER A 115 18.62 -11.02 -8.34
CA SER A 115 19.50 -11.45 -7.24
C SER A 115 19.68 -10.28 -6.27
N CYS A 116 19.32 -10.43 -4.99
CA CYS A 116 19.60 -9.46 -3.92
C CYS A 116 19.55 -10.15 -2.54
N ASP A 117 20.55 -9.89 -1.68
CA ASP A 117 20.68 -10.54 -0.36
C ASP A 117 20.68 -9.57 0.85
N ASN A 118 20.72 -8.24 0.65
CA ASN A 118 20.98 -7.29 1.76
C ASN A 118 19.80 -7.05 2.73
N GLU A 119 18.56 -6.78 2.25
CA GLU A 119 17.40 -6.61 3.18
C GLU A 119 16.96 -7.93 3.82
N PHE A 120 17.16 -9.03 3.12
CA PHE A 120 16.88 -10.36 3.65
C PHE A 120 17.62 -10.60 4.96
N GLN A 121 18.88 -10.18 5.06
CA GLN A 121 19.69 -10.30 6.28
C GLN A 121 19.14 -9.46 7.44
N ARG A 122 18.46 -8.34 7.18
CA ARG A 122 17.93 -7.44 8.22
C ARG A 122 16.56 -7.89 8.74
N ILE A 123 15.66 -8.23 7.82
CA ILE A 123 14.28 -8.64 8.13
C ILE A 123 14.24 -10.12 8.54
N GLY A 124 15.25 -10.92 8.15
CA GLY A 124 15.29 -12.37 8.39
C GLY A 124 14.29 -13.16 7.53
N ARG A 125 13.68 -12.50 6.54
CA ARG A 125 12.78 -13.09 5.56
C ARG A 125 12.85 -12.29 4.26
N ARG A 126 12.38 -12.87 3.17
CA ARG A 126 12.23 -12.19 1.89
C ARG A 126 10.89 -11.45 1.85
N ASP A 127 10.92 -10.13 1.68
CA ASP A 127 9.70 -9.35 1.46
C ASP A 127 9.51 -9.03 -0.02
N ILE A 128 8.44 -9.56 -0.62
CA ILE A 128 7.99 -9.15 -1.95
C ILE A 128 7.03 -7.97 -1.75
N VAL A 129 7.31 -6.85 -2.39
CA VAL A 129 6.47 -5.65 -2.32
C VAL A 129 5.83 -5.35 -3.67
N VAL A 130 4.51 -5.14 -3.66
CA VAL A 130 3.76 -4.61 -4.80
C VAL A 130 3.26 -3.21 -4.45
N ALA A 131 3.71 -2.20 -5.18
CA ALA A 131 3.29 -0.81 -4.97
C ALA A 131 2.37 -0.34 -6.10
N TRP A 132 1.16 0.08 -5.75
CA TRP A 132 0.15 0.58 -6.67
C TRP A 132 0.04 2.10 -6.62
N ARG A 133 0.09 2.70 -7.80
CA ARG A 133 -0.24 4.11 -8.00
C ARG A 133 -1.75 4.32 -7.99
N GLY A 134 -2.20 5.49 -7.52
CA GLY A 134 -3.55 5.97 -7.71
C GLY A 134 -3.67 6.98 -8.87
N THR A 135 -4.81 7.64 -8.95
CA THR A 135 -5.12 8.64 -9.99
C THR A 135 -4.50 9.99 -9.67
N VAL A 136 -4.08 10.72 -10.71
CA VAL A 136 -3.53 12.08 -10.60
C VAL A 136 -4.56 13.19 -10.76
N ALA A 137 -5.67 12.95 -11.47
CA ALA A 137 -6.77 13.89 -11.61
C ALA A 137 -7.95 13.56 -10.65
N PRO A 138 -8.22 14.39 -9.62
CA PRO A 138 -9.38 14.19 -8.74
C PRO A 138 -10.74 14.29 -9.45
N SER A 139 -10.81 14.99 -10.59
CA SER A 139 -12.03 15.21 -11.38
C SER A 139 -12.54 13.95 -12.08
N GLU A 140 -11.65 12.99 -12.36
CA GLU A 140 -11.95 11.75 -13.10
C GLU A 140 -11.94 10.51 -12.18
N TRP A 141 -11.67 10.71 -10.90
CA TRP A 141 -11.45 9.65 -9.91
C TRP A 141 -12.56 8.59 -9.82
N LEU A 142 -13.85 8.96 -9.93
CA LEU A 142 -14.94 7.99 -9.88
C LEU A 142 -15.02 7.09 -11.12
N SER A 143 -14.77 7.66 -12.31
CA SER A 143 -14.66 6.89 -13.55
C SER A 143 -13.42 6.01 -13.51
N ASP A 144 -12.31 6.54 -13.00
CA ASP A 144 -11.03 5.82 -12.94
C ASP A 144 -11.08 4.66 -11.96
N ILE A 145 -11.78 4.79 -10.84
CA ILE A 145 -12.01 3.67 -9.93
C ILE A 145 -12.78 2.56 -10.64
N LYS A 146 -13.89 2.88 -11.31
CA LYS A 146 -14.69 1.87 -12.01
C LYS A 146 -13.87 1.18 -13.10
N ALA A 147 -13.18 1.97 -13.93
CA ALA A 147 -12.31 1.44 -14.98
C ALA A 147 -11.17 0.59 -14.41
N SER A 148 -10.59 0.99 -13.27
CA SER A 148 -9.49 0.24 -12.67
C SER A 148 -9.94 -1.06 -12.00
N LEU A 149 -11.18 -1.12 -11.48
CA LEU A 149 -11.76 -2.38 -11.02
C LEU A 149 -11.87 -3.39 -12.17
N GLU A 150 -12.18 -2.93 -13.38
CA GLU A 150 -12.22 -3.76 -14.59
C GLU A 150 -10.80 -4.08 -15.09
N GLN A 151 -9.89 -3.11 -15.07
CA GLN A 151 -8.50 -3.25 -15.54
C GLN A 151 -7.61 -4.11 -14.63
N ILE A 152 -7.94 -4.25 -13.33
CA ILE A 152 -7.30 -5.24 -12.44
C ILE A 152 -7.40 -6.64 -13.04
N GLY A 153 -8.45 -6.96 -13.81
CA GLY A 153 -8.55 -8.28 -14.43
C GLY A 153 -7.29 -8.67 -15.22
N GLU A 154 -6.75 -7.77 -16.03
CA GLU A 154 -5.54 -8.05 -16.81
C GLU A 154 -4.24 -7.68 -16.06
N GLY A 155 -4.23 -6.55 -15.36
CA GLY A 155 -3.05 -6.09 -14.62
C GLY A 155 -2.76 -6.95 -13.38
N GLY A 156 -3.80 -7.36 -12.67
CA GLY A 156 -3.75 -8.24 -11.50
C GLY A 156 -3.20 -9.62 -11.85
N VAL A 157 -3.62 -10.22 -12.96
CA VAL A 157 -3.06 -11.49 -13.45
C VAL A 157 -1.55 -11.39 -13.63
N LYS A 158 -1.05 -10.32 -14.26
CA LYS A 158 0.40 -10.12 -14.47
C LYS A 158 1.18 -9.89 -13.17
N VAL A 159 0.56 -9.19 -12.22
CA VAL A 159 1.11 -9.05 -10.85
C VAL A 159 1.21 -10.41 -10.20
N MET A 160 0.16 -11.21 -10.27
CA MET A 160 0.12 -12.53 -9.63
C MET A 160 1.09 -13.51 -10.27
N GLU A 161 1.30 -13.48 -11.58
CA GLU A 161 2.33 -14.27 -12.27
C GLU A 161 3.74 -13.93 -11.74
N GLU A 162 4.05 -12.63 -11.62
CA GLU A 162 5.36 -12.20 -11.12
C GLU A 162 5.54 -12.53 -9.63
N VAL A 163 4.51 -12.34 -8.81
CA VAL A 163 4.52 -12.71 -7.39
C VAL A 163 4.73 -14.22 -7.24
N LYS A 164 4.02 -15.05 -8.01
CA LYS A 164 4.20 -16.52 -8.03
C LYS A 164 5.64 -16.89 -8.39
N ARG A 165 6.17 -16.32 -9.46
CA ARG A 165 7.54 -16.56 -9.93
C ARG A 165 8.58 -16.23 -8.86
N LEU A 166 8.45 -15.08 -8.19
CA LEU A 166 9.37 -14.68 -7.13
C LEU A 166 9.22 -15.57 -5.89
N LEU A 167 7.98 -15.92 -5.53
CA LEU A 167 7.69 -16.80 -4.41
C LEU A 167 8.31 -18.19 -4.62
N GLU A 168 8.13 -18.79 -5.79
CA GLU A 168 8.75 -20.07 -6.16
C GLU A 168 10.28 -19.99 -6.10
N PHE A 169 10.87 -18.92 -6.65
CA PHE A 169 12.31 -18.71 -6.64
C PHE A 169 12.88 -18.63 -5.21
N PHE A 170 12.29 -17.81 -4.34
CA PHE A 170 12.81 -17.61 -2.98
C PHE A 170 12.46 -18.76 -2.04
N LYS A 171 11.25 -19.34 -2.11
CA LYS A 171 10.92 -20.55 -1.35
C LYS A 171 11.79 -21.74 -1.78
N GLY A 172 12.13 -21.85 -3.06
CA GLY A 172 13.06 -22.86 -3.57
C GLY A 172 14.47 -22.77 -2.98
N ARG A 173 14.87 -21.58 -2.49
CA ARG A 173 16.12 -21.36 -1.74
C ARG A 173 15.98 -21.62 -0.23
N GLY A 174 14.81 -22.06 0.24
CA GLY A 174 14.51 -22.22 1.66
C GLY A 174 14.29 -20.91 2.41
N GLU A 175 14.06 -19.80 1.71
CA GLU A 175 13.78 -18.51 2.34
C GLU A 175 12.33 -18.43 2.83
N GLU A 176 12.11 -17.87 4.02
CA GLU A 176 10.77 -17.48 4.47
C GLU A 176 10.30 -16.28 3.62
N VAL A 177 9.12 -16.36 3.00
CA VAL A 177 8.63 -15.35 2.05
C VAL A 177 7.38 -14.63 2.54
N SER A 178 7.49 -13.31 2.50
CA SER A 178 6.53 -12.22 2.66
C SER A 178 5.81 -11.73 1.41
N LEU A 179 4.50 -11.39 1.45
CA LEU A 179 3.94 -10.41 0.50
C LEU A 179 3.39 -9.18 1.22
N THR A 180 3.83 -8.01 0.80
CA THR A 180 3.32 -6.72 1.28
C THR A 180 2.84 -5.89 0.09
N ILE A 181 1.60 -5.43 0.12
CA ILE A 181 1.01 -4.64 -0.96
C ILE A 181 0.69 -3.25 -0.44
N THR A 182 1.06 -2.22 -1.19
CA THR A 182 0.87 -0.83 -0.77
C THR A 182 0.30 0.02 -1.89
N GLY A 183 -0.34 1.13 -1.52
CA GLY A 183 -0.83 2.11 -2.46
C GLY A 183 -1.50 3.30 -1.79
N HIS A 184 -1.49 4.42 -2.50
CA HIS A 184 -2.13 5.67 -2.08
C HIS A 184 -3.40 5.96 -2.90
N SER A 185 -4.43 6.53 -2.26
CA SER A 185 -5.70 6.91 -2.89
C SER A 185 -6.33 5.69 -3.61
N GLN A 186 -6.65 5.78 -4.89
CA GLN A 186 -7.12 4.66 -5.71
C GLN A 186 -6.15 3.47 -5.70
N GLY A 187 -4.83 3.70 -5.65
CA GLY A 187 -3.83 2.63 -5.54
C GLY A 187 -4.00 1.80 -4.28
N GLY A 188 -4.48 2.40 -3.18
CA GLY A 188 -4.81 1.66 -1.96
C GLY A 188 -6.04 0.75 -2.11
N ALA A 189 -6.96 1.10 -3.01
CA ALA A 189 -8.07 0.21 -3.37
C ALA A 189 -7.60 -0.98 -4.20
N LEU A 190 -6.73 -0.73 -5.18
CA LEU A 190 -6.07 -1.77 -5.99
C LEU A 190 -5.26 -2.72 -5.11
N ALA A 191 -4.55 -2.18 -4.12
CA ALA A 191 -3.78 -2.97 -3.15
C ALA A 191 -4.66 -3.98 -2.40
N LEU A 192 -5.86 -3.58 -1.96
CA LEU A 192 -6.79 -4.48 -1.28
C LEU A 192 -7.34 -5.60 -2.18
N LEU A 193 -7.62 -5.28 -3.45
CA LEU A 193 -8.12 -6.27 -4.41
C LEU A 193 -7.04 -7.25 -4.83
N ASN A 194 -5.82 -6.76 -5.05
CA ASN A 194 -4.67 -7.61 -5.34
C ASN A 194 -4.33 -8.50 -4.13
N ALA A 195 -4.51 -8.02 -2.90
CA ALA A 195 -4.34 -8.86 -1.71
C ALA A 195 -5.40 -9.97 -1.61
N TYR A 196 -6.65 -9.67 -1.99
CA TYR A 196 -7.70 -10.68 -2.08
C TYR A 196 -7.36 -11.76 -3.13
N GLU A 197 -6.92 -11.35 -4.30
CA GLU A 197 -6.49 -12.25 -5.39
C GLU A 197 -5.29 -13.10 -4.97
N ALA A 198 -4.30 -12.49 -4.31
CA ALA A 198 -3.13 -13.17 -3.79
C ALA A 198 -3.50 -14.21 -2.73
N ALA A 199 -4.32 -13.84 -1.74
CA ALA A 199 -4.74 -14.77 -0.70
C ALA A 199 -5.58 -15.92 -1.23
N SER A 200 -6.37 -15.68 -2.29
CA SER A 200 -7.15 -16.73 -2.95
C SER A 200 -6.28 -17.67 -3.80
N SER A 201 -5.24 -17.13 -4.44
CA SER A 201 -4.41 -17.86 -5.42
C SER A 201 -3.15 -18.49 -4.81
N LEU A 202 -2.75 -18.07 -3.60
CA LEU A 202 -1.53 -18.47 -2.92
C LEU A 202 -1.84 -18.91 -1.47
N PRO A 203 -2.59 -20.00 -1.27
CA PRO A 203 -2.98 -20.45 0.08
C PRO A 203 -1.77 -20.83 0.96
N ASP A 204 -0.65 -21.21 0.34
CA ASP A 204 0.59 -21.59 1.04
C ASP A 204 1.44 -20.38 1.46
N LEU A 205 1.00 -19.14 1.20
CA LEU A 205 1.73 -17.96 1.60
C LEU A 205 1.29 -17.52 3.00
N ASP A 206 2.14 -17.82 3.99
CA ASP A 206 1.89 -17.59 5.41
C ASP A 206 1.53 -16.15 5.80
N HIS A 207 1.95 -15.16 5.01
CA HIS A 207 1.80 -13.77 5.39
C HIS A 207 1.61 -12.83 4.20
N ILE A 208 0.40 -12.26 4.13
CA ILE A 208 0.01 -11.22 3.18
C ILE A 208 -0.44 -10.01 3.99
N SER A 209 0.18 -8.85 3.73
CA SER A 209 -0.17 -7.59 4.38
C SER A 209 -0.46 -6.48 3.38
N VAL A 210 -1.34 -5.56 3.76
CA VAL A 210 -1.68 -4.35 3.01
C VAL A 210 -1.44 -3.13 3.88
N ILE A 211 -0.63 -2.20 3.39
CA ILE A 211 -0.43 -0.89 4.03
C ILE A 211 -0.85 0.19 3.04
N SER A 212 -2.02 0.79 3.28
CA SER A 212 -2.65 1.73 2.34
C SER A 212 -2.74 3.14 2.93
N PHE A 213 -2.69 4.15 2.06
CA PHE A 213 -2.67 5.56 2.41
C PHE A 213 -3.83 6.29 1.75
N GLY A 214 -4.70 6.95 2.53
CA GLY A 214 -5.81 7.73 1.95
C GLY A 214 -6.76 6.91 1.06
N ALA A 215 -6.83 5.59 1.25
CA ALA A 215 -7.59 4.71 0.37
C ALA A 215 -9.12 4.82 0.60
N PRO A 216 -9.95 4.78 -0.46
CA PRO A 216 -11.40 4.69 -0.31
C PRO A 216 -11.83 3.33 0.25
N ARG A 217 -13.10 3.20 0.60
CA ARG A 217 -13.70 1.90 0.97
C ARG A 217 -13.90 1.07 -0.30
N VAL A 218 -13.46 -0.18 -0.24
CA VAL A 218 -13.47 -1.10 -1.39
C VAL A 218 -14.54 -2.17 -1.27
N GLY A 219 -14.80 -2.66 -0.05
CA GLY A 219 -15.63 -3.84 0.18
C GLY A 219 -16.83 -3.62 1.09
N ASN A 220 -17.76 -4.56 1.04
CA ASN A 220 -18.85 -4.71 2.00
C ASN A 220 -18.41 -5.58 3.20
N ILE A 221 -19.34 -5.89 4.11
CA ILE A 221 -19.07 -6.75 5.27
C ILE A 221 -18.57 -8.14 4.87
N ALA A 222 -19.16 -8.75 3.83
CA ALA A 222 -18.77 -10.08 3.38
C ALA A 222 -17.32 -10.10 2.86
N PHE A 223 -16.92 -9.08 2.10
CA PHE A 223 -15.54 -8.95 1.63
C PHE A 223 -14.56 -8.74 2.79
N ARG A 224 -14.91 -7.91 3.78
CA ARG A 224 -14.12 -7.76 5.01
C ARG A 224 -13.93 -9.09 5.74
N ASP A 225 -15.03 -9.82 5.96
CA ASP A 225 -15.01 -11.07 6.71
C ASP A 225 -14.20 -12.12 5.96
N LYS A 226 -14.28 -12.14 4.62
CA LYS A 226 -13.47 -13.02 3.79
C LYS A 226 -11.98 -12.70 3.87
N MET A 227 -11.58 -11.43 3.81
CA MET A 227 -10.18 -11.03 3.97
C MET A 227 -9.62 -11.42 5.35
N ASN A 228 -10.42 -11.28 6.40
CA ASN A 228 -10.06 -11.71 7.75
C ASN A 228 -9.90 -13.23 7.86
N GLU A 229 -10.83 -14.00 7.27
CA GLU A 229 -10.77 -15.46 7.21
C GLU A 229 -9.50 -15.95 6.51
N MET A 230 -9.12 -15.29 5.41
CA MET A 230 -7.89 -15.56 4.68
C MET A 230 -6.62 -15.06 5.39
N GLY A 231 -6.74 -14.49 6.58
CA GLY A 231 -5.60 -14.06 7.39
C GLY A 231 -4.87 -12.81 6.88
N VAL A 232 -5.43 -12.07 5.91
CA VAL A 232 -4.78 -10.89 5.33
C VAL A 232 -4.71 -9.77 6.37
N LYS A 233 -3.51 -9.22 6.59
CA LYS A 233 -3.28 -8.14 7.55
C LYS A 233 -3.42 -6.80 6.87
N ILE A 234 -4.28 -5.91 7.36
CA ILE A 234 -4.58 -4.65 6.67
C ILE A 234 -4.40 -3.49 7.65
N LEU A 235 -3.50 -2.56 7.30
CA LEU A 235 -3.31 -1.27 7.98
C LEU A 235 -3.68 -0.13 7.02
N ARG A 236 -4.57 0.74 7.47
CA ARG A 236 -5.00 1.94 6.73
C ARG A 236 -4.52 3.18 7.45
N VAL A 237 -3.67 3.94 6.77
CA VAL A 237 -3.23 5.27 7.20
C VAL A 237 -4.18 6.30 6.61
N VAL A 238 -4.92 6.98 7.47
CA VAL A 238 -6.02 7.89 7.08
C VAL A 238 -5.76 9.27 7.65
N VAL A 239 -5.72 10.28 6.78
CA VAL A 239 -5.74 11.69 7.21
C VAL A 239 -7.19 12.09 7.54
N LYS A 240 -7.45 12.63 8.73
CA LYS A 240 -8.81 13.00 9.18
C LYS A 240 -9.51 13.98 8.25
N GLN A 241 -8.75 14.91 7.69
CA GLN A 241 -9.22 15.96 6.77
C GLN A 241 -9.45 15.44 5.35
N ASP A 242 -8.92 14.26 5.02
CA ASP A 242 -9.13 13.64 3.71
C ASP A 242 -10.56 13.11 3.58
N ILE A 243 -11.17 13.38 2.43
CA ILE A 243 -12.53 12.93 2.08
C ILE A 243 -12.51 11.56 1.41
N VAL A 244 -11.39 11.14 0.82
CA VAL A 244 -11.30 9.91 0.02
C VAL A 244 -11.62 8.67 0.87
N PRO A 245 -11.10 8.49 2.10
CA PRO A 245 -11.48 7.37 2.96
C PRO A 245 -12.96 7.40 3.38
N LYS A 246 -13.66 8.54 3.30
CA LYS A 246 -15.08 8.62 3.67
C LYS A 246 -16.00 8.10 2.56
N LEU A 247 -15.44 7.78 1.39
CA LEU A 247 -16.15 7.31 0.21
C LEU A 247 -15.99 5.79 0.01
N PRO A 248 -17.00 5.11 -0.58
CA PRO A 248 -18.34 5.60 -0.90
C PRO A 248 -19.16 5.92 0.37
N GLY A 249 -19.85 7.07 0.40
CA GLY A 249 -20.58 7.61 1.57
C GLY A 249 -21.42 8.87 1.26
N ILE A 250 -22.08 9.42 2.28
CA ILE A 250 -23.23 10.38 2.24
C ILE A 250 -23.09 11.60 1.31
N ILE A 251 -21.87 12.09 1.02
CA ILE A 251 -21.66 13.28 0.17
C ILE A 251 -22.01 13.01 -1.31
N CYS A 252 -22.04 11.74 -1.71
CA CYS A 252 -22.34 11.31 -3.08
C CYS A 252 -23.86 11.31 -3.40
N ASN A 253 -24.69 11.97 -2.58
CA ASN A 253 -26.15 11.96 -2.73
C ASN A 253 -26.68 12.73 -3.96
N LYS A 254 -25.92 13.67 -4.54
CA LYS A 254 -26.37 14.37 -5.78
C LYS A 254 -26.14 13.57 -7.06
N ILE A 255 -25.05 12.80 -7.13
CA ILE A 255 -24.68 12.02 -8.33
C ILE A 255 -25.26 10.59 -8.25
N LEU A 256 -25.31 9.98 -7.05
CA LEU A 256 -25.94 8.66 -6.86
C LEU A 256 -27.47 8.68 -6.95
N CYS A 257 -28.15 9.82 -6.72
CA CYS A 257 -29.62 9.87 -6.83
C CYS A 257 -30.13 9.54 -8.25
N GLN A 258 -29.36 9.87 -9.30
CA GLN A 258 -29.71 9.45 -10.66
C GLN A 258 -29.55 7.94 -10.88
N ILE A 259 -28.60 7.31 -10.18
CA ILE A 259 -28.37 5.85 -10.25
C ILE A 259 -29.35 5.09 -9.33
N HIS A 260 -29.80 5.71 -8.23
CA HIS A 260 -30.68 5.10 -7.23
C HIS A 260 -32.08 4.77 -7.75
N ALA A 261 -32.54 5.42 -8.83
CA ALA A 261 -33.80 5.09 -9.48
C ALA A 261 -33.78 3.69 -10.14
N LEU A 262 -32.59 3.16 -10.48
CA LEU A 262 -32.45 1.92 -11.25
C LEU A 262 -32.25 0.66 -10.38
N THR A 263 -31.63 0.76 -9.20
CA THR A 263 -31.21 -0.42 -8.40
C THR A 263 -31.91 -0.50 -7.05
N ARG A 264 -33.21 -0.83 -7.07
CA ARG A 264 -34.10 -0.78 -5.90
C ARG A 264 -34.01 -1.97 -4.93
N ARG A 265 -32.88 -2.69 -4.79
CA ARG A 265 -32.87 -3.92 -3.95
C ARG A 265 -31.60 -4.43 -3.25
N LEU A 266 -30.50 -3.68 -3.09
CA LEU A 266 -29.35 -4.18 -2.31
C LEU A 266 -28.78 -3.11 -1.36
N LYS A 267 -28.61 -3.46 -0.08
CA LYS A 267 -27.99 -2.63 0.97
C LYS A 267 -26.47 -2.52 0.71
N TRP A 268 -26.05 -1.59 -0.15
CA TRP A 268 -24.64 -1.28 -0.40
C TRP A 268 -24.04 -0.39 0.70
N VAL A 269 -23.73 -0.97 1.87
CA VAL A 269 -22.96 -0.26 2.90
C VAL A 269 -21.49 -0.68 2.78
N TYR A 270 -20.72 0.08 2.01
CA TYR A 270 -19.27 -0.06 1.96
C TYR A 270 -18.68 0.19 3.35
N ARG A 271 -17.74 -0.66 3.78
CA ARG A 271 -17.08 -0.57 5.08
C ARG A 271 -15.58 -0.58 4.93
N HIS A 272 -14.92 0.04 5.90
CA HIS A 272 -13.49 -0.09 6.06
C HIS A 272 -13.10 -1.47 6.56
N ILE A 273 -11.90 -1.89 6.16
CA ILE A 273 -11.31 -3.20 6.44
C ILE A 273 -9.96 -2.94 7.12
N GLY A 274 -9.60 -3.75 8.11
CA GLY A 274 -8.33 -3.65 8.81
C GLY A 274 -8.23 -2.56 9.89
N SER A 275 -7.05 -2.50 10.50
CA SER A 275 -6.65 -1.53 11.52
C SER A 275 -6.51 -0.13 10.91
N GLU A 276 -6.85 0.89 11.69
CA GLU A 276 -6.84 2.28 11.26
C GLU A 276 -5.89 3.11 12.10
N LEU A 277 -4.91 3.73 11.43
CA LEU A 277 -4.05 4.75 12.00
C LEU A 277 -4.51 6.13 11.48
N LYS A 278 -4.99 6.98 12.38
CA LYS A 278 -5.50 8.31 12.04
C LYS A 278 -4.40 9.36 12.20
N LEU A 279 -4.19 10.13 11.15
CA LEU A 279 -3.32 11.31 11.13
C LEU A 279 -4.15 12.58 11.14
N ASP A 280 -3.70 13.58 11.89
CA ASP A 280 -4.31 14.90 12.05
C ASP A 280 -3.35 15.98 11.58
N VAL A 281 -3.64 16.57 10.43
CA VAL A 281 -2.74 17.54 9.79
C VAL A 281 -2.92 18.96 10.34
N ILE A 282 -4.05 19.25 10.99
CA ILE A 282 -4.35 20.59 11.55
C ILE A 282 -3.41 20.91 12.71
N VAL A 283 -3.07 19.92 13.53
CA VAL A 283 -2.13 20.09 14.64
C VAL A 283 -0.71 20.39 14.12
N SER A 284 -0.30 19.79 12.99
CA SER A 284 1.01 20.08 12.37
C SER A 284 1.17 21.53 11.90
N LEU A 285 0.10 22.17 11.42
CA LEU A 285 0.13 23.58 10.98
C LEU A 285 0.18 24.58 12.14
N LEU A 286 -0.34 24.19 13.31
CA LEU A 286 -0.24 24.99 14.53
C LEU A 286 1.17 24.88 15.15
N GLU A 287 1.77 23.70 15.13
CA GLU A 287 3.15 23.49 15.59
C GLU A 287 4.20 24.17 14.69
N ALA A 288 3.95 24.27 13.39
CA ALA A 288 4.86 24.96 12.45
C ALA A 288 4.76 26.50 12.49
N ARG A 289 3.87 27.07 13.32
CA ARG A 289 3.64 28.53 13.46
C ARG A 289 4.17 29.10 14.79
N ILE A 290 4.87 28.31 15.59
CA ILE A 290 5.53 28.70 16.85
C ILE A 290 7.03 28.54 16.65
#